data_AF-A0A1H3X541-F1
#
_entry.id   AF-A0A1H3X541-F1
#
_cell.length_a   1.000
_cell.length_b   1.000
_cell.length_c   1.000
_cell.angle_alpha   90.00
_cell.angle_beta   90.00
_cell.angle_gamma   90.00
#
_symmetry.space_group_name_H-M   'P 1'
#
loop_
_entity.id
_entity.type
_entity.pdbx_description
1 polymer ?
#
loop_
_entity_poly.entity_id
_entity_poly.type
_entity_poly.pdbx_seq_one_letter_code
_entity_poly.pdbx_strand_id
1 'polypeptide(L)'
;MQTCIPLNEKTVTTVFLLGLIILLFFAGCAVVKTNYSSDIAKDATVYYYLPETLLNIHVTAKVAVVYTKKDSVLTPYSRVLSERFELMPEMIADTRELLSLNYKPNALMTDSIKYAVNAKGLLETVNVVTEDKTAAIVEAIAQGSEVILPLSDADKKNWAGDQPILAGSFVKIKDFTDTIAIKVSELSQVPKEVHWNLVLENEVKPEALPATLAANFNISSDNLSKLPRAVSRPGIDTTIGYLLTKRDSNRREVKGILTRPLKNITVKISPISESKPDQIQSQTSYVTIADPGKLIVIPIKRTAFVRQTNNVTIADGVVLSNSIYKPSSVEGFISIPINIAKSIVSIPAQLIQFRIDNTKRSTTLENEKLNYEKSLLQNQMYTLQKGLQMDSLQLEIQKADIRSQQALEKLKAELQTSLSTAQIAQLQTQHQLDSLKQVIDSLTTQN
;
A
#
# COMPACT_ATOMS: atom_id res chain seq x y z
N MET A 1 52.94 6.52 -54.09
CA MET A 1 51.98 5.64 -54.78
C MET A 1 51.19 4.90 -53.71
N GLN A 2 49.87 5.04 -53.70
CA GLN A 2 49.00 4.40 -52.71
C GLN A 2 48.16 3.36 -53.46
N THR A 3 48.49 2.08 -53.28
CA THR A 3 47.86 0.97 -54.01
C THR A 3 46.48 0.67 -53.43
N CYS A 4 45.43 1.15 -54.09
CA CYS A 4 44.06 0.76 -53.78
C CYS A 4 43.87 -0.73 -54.11
N ILE A 5 43.81 -1.57 -53.08
CA ILE A 5 43.46 -2.99 -53.23
C ILE A 5 41.94 -3.05 -53.47
N PRO A 6 41.46 -3.60 -54.59
CA PRO A 6 40.02 -3.73 -54.83
C PRO A 6 39.43 -4.76 -53.85
N LEU A 7 38.57 -4.31 -52.93
CA LEU A 7 37.78 -5.25 -52.11
C LEU A 7 36.80 -6.00 -53.01
N ASN A 8 36.85 -7.33 -52.94
CA ASN A 8 35.89 -8.20 -53.61
C ASN A 8 34.50 -8.03 -52.96
N GLU A 9 33.50 -7.69 -53.78
CA GLU A 9 32.10 -7.46 -53.38
C GLU A 9 31.49 -8.65 -52.61
N LYS A 10 31.90 -9.88 -52.95
CA LYS A 10 31.48 -11.11 -52.24
C LYS A 10 32.03 -11.18 -50.82
N THR A 11 33.21 -10.62 -50.57
CA THR A 11 33.81 -10.61 -49.23
C THR A 11 33.06 -9.63 -48.32
N VAL A 12 32.69 -8.46 -48.83
CA VAL A 12 31.92 -7.45 -48.08
C VAL A 12 30.55 -7.98 -47.66
N THR A 13 29.81 -8.57 -48.60
CA THR A 13 28.49 -9.17 -48.31
C THR A 13 28.57 -10.34 -47.32
N THR A 14 29.58 -11.20 -47.44
CA THR A 14 29.77 -12.33 -46.50
C THR A 14 30.10 -11.85 -45.08
N VAL A 15 30.98 -10.86 -44.94
CA VAL A 15 31.33 -10.27 -43.63
C VAL A 15 30.12 -9.58 -43.00
N PHE A 16 29.31 -8.86 -43.78
CA PHE A 16 28.09 -8.21 -43.30
C PHE A 16 27.05 -9.22 -42.81
N LEU A 17 26.82 -10.31 -43.57
CA LEU A 17 25.87 -11.36 -43.20
C LEU A 17 26.31 -12.11 -41.94
N LEU A 18 27.61 -12.43 -41.82
CA LEU A 18 28.18 -13.06 -40.63
C LEU A 18 28.06 -12.14 -39.40
N GLY A 19 28.36 -10.86 -39.55
CA GLY A 19 28.19 -9.85 -38.51
C GLY A 19 26.74 -9.75 -38.03
N LEU A 20 25.77 -9.75 -38.95
CA LEU A 20 24.34 -9.72 -38.63
C LEU A 20 23.88 -10.99 -37.91
N ILE A 21 24.36 -12.17 -38.32
CA ILE A 21 24.08 -13.45 -37.62
C ILE A 21 24.63 -13.41 -36.18
N ILE A 22 25.87 -12.94 -35.99
CA ILE A 22 26.47 -12.78 -34.66
C ILE A 22 25.63 -11.83 -33.79
N LEU A 23 25.16 -10.70 -34.35
CA LEU A 23 24.32 -9.72 -33.65
C LEU A 23 22.99 -10.32 -33.16
N LEU A 24 22.36 -11.20 -33.96
CA LEU A 24 21.12 -11.88 -33.58
C LEU A 24 21.28 -12.80 -32.36
N PHE A 25 22.44 -13.44 -32.16
CA PHE A 25 22.67 -14.29 -30.97
C PHE A 25 22.70 -13.49 -29.65
N PHE A 26 23.01 -12.20 -29.67
CA PHE A 26 23.01 -11.35 -28.48
C PHE A 26 21.63 -10.77 -28.12
N ALA A 27 20.65 -10.85 -29.02
CA ALA A 27 19.34 -10.20 -28.91
C ALA A 27 18.45 -10.72 -27.76
N GLY A 28 18.65 -11.96 -27.30
CA GLY A 28 17.72 -12.67 -26.40
C GLY A 28 18.04 -12.63 -24.89
N CYS A 29 19.05 -11.88 -24.45
CA CYS A 29 19.45 -11.89 -23.04
C CYS A 29 18.49 -11.10 -22.12
N ALA A 30 18.11 -11.73 -21.00
CA ALA A 30 17.42 -11.05 -19.90
C ALA A 30 18.27 -9.88 -19.36
N VAL A 31 17.62 -8.78 -19.02
CA VAL A 31 18.25 -7.57 -18.46
C VAL A 31 18.55 -7.78 -16.99
N VAL A 32 17.55 -8.28 -16.28
CA VAL A 32 17.54 -8.48 -14.84
C VAL A 32 17.43 -9.97 -14.56
N LYS A 33 18.19 -10.45 -13.58
CA LYS A 33 18.05 -11.78 -12.98
C LYS A 33 17.85 -11.66 -11.48
N THR A 34 16.97 -12.48 -10.92
CA THR A 34 16.94 -12.71 -9.47
C THR A 34 17.72 -13.98 -9.17
N ASN A 35 18.69 -13.91 -8.24
CA ASN A 35 19.33 -15.12 -7.72
C ASN A 35 18.71 -15.52 -6.38
N TYR A 36 18.56 -16.82 -6.20
CA TYR A 36 17.86 -17.44 -5.07
C TYR A 36 18.83 -18.29 -4.25
N SER A 37 19.66 -17.65 -3.42
CA SER A 37 20.67 -18.35 -2.61
C SER A 37 20.99 -17.62 -1.31
N SER A 38 21.25 -18.40 -0.25
CA SER A 38 21.95 -17.96 0.95
C SER A 38 23.40 -17.56 0.68
N ASP A 39 23.99 -18.10 -0.39
CA ASP A 39 25.27 -17.67 -0.93
C ASP A 39 25.05 -16.40 -1.75
N ILE A 40 24.77 -15.32 -1.03
CA ILE A 40 24.53 -14.00 -1.59
C ILE A 40 25.81 -13.53 -2.27
N ALA A 41 25.77 -13.43 -3.61
CA ALA A 41 26.87 -12.87 -4.37
C ALA A 41 27.09 -11.41 -3.95
N LYS A 42 28.34 -11.05 -3.63
CA LYS A 42 28.70 -9.72 -3.11
C LYS A 42 28.37 -8.56 -4.06
N ASP A 43 28.15 -8.87 -5.34
CA ASP A 43 28.07 -7.91 -6.45
C ASP A 43 26.63 -7.64 -6.91
N ALA A 44 25.62 -7.85 -6.06
CA ALA A 44 24.24 -7.59 -6.44
C ALA A 44 23.93 -6.10 -6.57
N THR A 45 23.07 -5.76 -7.52
CA THR A 45 22.65 -4.38 -7.74
C THR A 45 21.69 -3.91 -6.66
N VAL A 46 20.76 -4.77 -6.24
CA VAL A 46 19.76 -4.51 -5.20
C VAL A 46 19.43 -5.81 -4.46
N TYR A 47 19.24 -5.73 -3.15
CA TYR A 47 18.68 -6.79 -2.32
C TYR A 47 17.24 -6.47 -1.93
N TYR A 48 16.36 -7.48 -1.91
CA TYR A 48 14.97 -7.33 -1.52
C TYR A 48 14.40 -8.63 -0.93
N TYR A 49 13.36 -8.51 -0.12
CA TYR A 49 12.59 -9.64 0.38
C TYR A 49 11.30 -9.82 -0.41
N LEU A 50 10.76 -11.04 -0.41
CA LEU A 50 9.39 -11.29 -0.88
C LEU A 50 8.37 -10.72 0.10
N PRO A 51 7.17 -10.31 -0.36
CA PRO A 51 6.11 -9.86 0.54
C PRO A 51 5.52 -11.04 1.32
N GLU A 52 5.38 -10.87 2.63
CA GLU A 52 4.53 -11.69 3.50
C GLU A 52 3.44 -10.78 4.07
N THR A 53 2.24 -11.31 4.26
CA THR A 53 1.16 -10.53 4.88
C THR A 53 1.11 -10.79 6.38
N LEU A 54 1.22 -9.72 7.15
CA LEU A 54 0.86 -9.65 8.56
C LEU A 54 -0.63 -9.29 8.63
N LEU A 55 -1.44 -10.15 9.24
CA LEU A 55 -2.84 -9.90 9.43
C LEU A 55 -3.03 -9.24 10.79
N ASN A 56 -3.23 -7.93 10.80
CA ASN A 56 -3.54 -7.17 12.01
C ASN A 56 -5.05 -7.30 12.27
N ILE A 57 -5.41 -7.96 13.37
CA ILE A 57 -6.80 -8.14 13.80
C ILE A 57 -7.07 -7.14 14.91
N HIS A 58 -7.76 -6.06 14.59
CA HIS A 58 -8.26 -5.12 15.58
C HIS A 58 -9.52 -5.73 16.21
N VAL A 59 -9.39 -6.14 17.47
CA VAL A 59 -10.48 -6.75 18.24
C VAL A 59 -11.09 -5.67 19.12
N THR A 60 -12.41 -5.51 19.07
CA THR A 60 -13.16 -4.63 19.98
C THR A 60 -14.18 -5.46 20.74
N ALA A 61 -13.94 -5.69 22.04
CA ALA A 61 -14.90 -6.33 22.94
C ALA A 61 -15.64 -5.27 23.75
N LYS A 62 -16.97 -5.27 23.67
CA LYS A 62 -17.82 -4.48 24.57
C LYS A 62 -18.11 -5.32 25.80
N VAL A 63 -17.57 -4.94 26.95
CA VAL A 63 -17.74 -5.65 28.22
C VAL A 63 -18.68 -4.88 29.13
N ALA A 64 -19.72 -5.54 29.62
CA ALA A 64 -20.51 -5.03 30.75
C ALA A 64 -19.72 -5.28 32.03
N VAL A 65 -19.09 -4.25 32.59
CA VAL A 65 -18.46 -4.31 33.90
C VAL A 65 -19.48 -3.92 34.96
N VAL A 66 -19.72 -4.82 35.92
CA VAL A 66 -20.80 -4.69 36.91
C VAL A 66 -20.21 -4.49 38.30
N TYR A 67 -20.39 -3.29 38.85
CA TYR A 67 -19.90 -2.87 40.17
C TYR A 67 -21.03 -2.89 41.22
N THR A 68 -20.79 -3.51 42.38
CA THR A 68 -21.75 -3.49 43.49
C THR A 68 -21.72 -2.15 44.22
N LYS A 69 -22.89 -1.49 44.34
CA LYS A 69 -23.09 -0.16 44.93
C LYS A 69 -22.59 0.00 46.38
N LYS A 70 -22.42 -1.11 47.10
CA LYS A 70 -22.15 -1.16 48.55
C LYS A 70 -20.67 -1.24 48.89
N ASP A 71 -19.94 -2.08 48.15
CA ASP A 71 -18.53 -2.41 48.45
C ASP A 71 -17.58 -1.98 47.33
N SER A 72 -18.11 -1.51 46.19
CA SER A 72 -17.33 -1.10 45.02
C SER A 72 -16.44 -2.21 44.44
N VAL A 73 -16.71 -3.47 44.79
CA VAL A 73 -16.01 -4.65 44.26
C VAL A 73 -16.59 -5.02 42.90
N LEU A 74 -15.69 -5.39 41.99
CA LEU A 74 -16.04 -5.88 40.66
C LEU A 74 -16.66 -7.28 40.79
N THR A 75 -17.89 -7.45 40.27
CA THR A 75 -18.62 -8.71 40.44
C THR A 75 -18.29 -9.73 39.35
N PRO A 76 -18.38 -11.05 39.65
CA PRO A 76 -18.19 -12.12 38.67
C PRO A 76 -19.29 -12.15 37.58
N TYR A 77 -20.27 -11.24 37.63
CA TYR A 77 -21.28 -11.07 36.59
C TYR A 77 -20.82 -10.18 35.42
N SER A 78 -19.58 -9.69 35.47
CA SER A 78 -19.00 -8.94 34.35
C SER A 78 -18.79 -9.87 33.15
N ARG A 79 -19.26 -9.47 31.97
CA ARG A 79 -19.33 -10.34 30.78
C ARG A 79 -19.11 -9.59 29.48
N VAL A 80 -18.58 -10.28 28.48
CA VAL A 80 -18.55 -9.79 27.10
C VAL A 80 -19.99 -9.73 26.57
N LEU A 81 -20.38 -8.59 26.01
CA LEU A 81 -21.69 -8.37 25.37
C LEU A 81 -21.63 -8.61 23.86
N SER A 82 -20.55 -8.14 23.23
CA SER A 82 -20.30 -8.30 21.80
C SER A 82 -18.83 -8.14 21.48
N GLU A 83 -18.39 -8.82 20.44
CA GLU A 83 -17.05 -8.72 19.87
C GLU A 83 -17.18 -8.31 18.40
N ARG A 84 -16.33 -7.38 17.97
CA ARG A 84 -16.20 -6.94 16.58
C ARG A 84 -14.75 -7.08 16.17
N PHE A 85 -14.52 -7.68 15.01
CA PHE A 85 -13.19 -7.90 14.46
C PHE A 85 -13.01 -7.07 13.20
N GLU A 86 -11.92 -6.33 13.10
CA GLU A 86 -11.54 -5.60 11.89
C GLU A 86 -10.18 -6.10 11.40
N LEU A 87 -10.16 -6.56 10.16
CA LEU A 87 -9.04 -7.27 9.55
C LEU A 87 -8.28 -6.32 8.63
N MET A 88 -7.10 -5.88 9.07
CA MET A 88 -6.23 -4.99 8.33
C MET A 88 -4.99 -5.78 7.85
N PRO A 89 -4.95 -6.23 6.58
CA PRO A 89 -3.75 -6.86 6.04
C PRO A 89 -2.65 -5.82 5.82
N GLU A 90 -1.48 -6.07 6.40
CA GLU A 90 -0.28 -5.28 6.17
C GLU A 90 0.78 -6.13 5.45
N MET A 91 1.40 -5.57 4.42
CA MET A 91 2.54 -6.21 3.76
C MET A 91 3.83 -5.92 4.54
N ILE A 92 4.59 -6.97 4.84
CA ILE A 92 5.88 -6.96 5.53
C ILE A 92 6.90 -7.79 4.73
N ALA A 93 8.19 -7.64 5.03
CA ALA A 93 9.23 -8.48 4.44
C ALA A 93 9.24 -9.91 4.99
N ASP A 94 9.27 -10.89 4.09
CA ASP A 94 9.57 -12.27 4.40
C ASP A 94 11.08 -12.47 4.60
N THR A 95 11.54 -12.31 5.84
CA THR A 95 12.95 -12.41 6.20
C THR A 95 13.55 -13.82 6.07
N ARG A 96 12.78 -14.84 5.66
CA ARG A 96 13.30 -16.19 5.39
C ARG A 96 14.23 -16.23 4.18
N GLU A 97 13.99 -15.38 3.19
CA GLU A 97 14.64 -15.45 1.86
C GLU A 97 15.01 -14.05 1.36
N LEU A 98 16.30 -13.70 1.50
CA LEU A 98 16.86 -12.49 0.90
C LEU A 98 17.20 -12.77 -0.57
N LEU A 99 16.58 -12.01 -1.48
CA LEU A 99 16.76 -12.13 -2.92
C LEU A 99 17.68 -11.03 -3.44
N SER A 100 18.48 -11.35 -4.46
CA SER A 100 19.40 -10.40 -5.10
C SER A 100 19.01 -10.15 -6.55
N LEU A 101 18.73 -8.90 -6.93
CA LEU A 101 18.56 -8.46 -8.32
C LEU A 101 19.92 -8.10 -8.91
N ASN A 102 20.26 -8.81 -9.98
CA ASN A 102 21.49 -8.63 -10.73
C ASN A 102 21.15 -8.09 -12.12
N TYR A 103 21.57 -6.85 -12.38
CA TYR A 103 21.64 -6.31 -13.74
C TYR A 103 22.76 -7.02 -14.50
N LYS A 104 22.45 -7.58 -15.67
CA LYS A 104 23.45 -8.11 -16.60
C LYS A 104 23.65 -7.12 -17.76
N PRO A 105 24.70 -6.28 -17.78
CA PRO A 105 24.94 -5.33 -18.86
C PRO A 105 25.15 -5.99 -20.22
N ASN A 106 24.87 -5.24 -21.28
CA ASN A 106 25.17 -5.60 -22.66
C ASN A 106 25.87 -4.42 -23.35
N ALA A 107 27.04 -4.64 -23.95
CA ALA A 107 27.84 -3.60 -24.59
C ALA A 107 27.12 -2.89 -25.75
N LEU A 108 26.12 -3.54 -26.37
CA LEU A 108 25.36 -3.01 -27.50
C LEU A 108 24.10 -2.22 -27.09
N MET A 109 23.85 -2.00 -25.80
CA MET A 109 22.60 -1.42 -25.29
C MET A 109 22.84 -0.31 -24.26
N THR A 110 22.01 0.75 -24.26
CA THR A 110 21.77 1.56 -23.06
C THR A 110 20.65 0.87 -22.28
N ASP A 111 20.96 0.26 -21.16
CA ASP A 111 19.92 -0.06 -20.18
C ASP A 111 19.93 1.03 -19.09
N SER A 112 18.86 1.81 -19.01
CA SER A 112 18.58 2.71 -17.89
C SER A 112 17.64 1.99 -16.93
N ILE A 113 18.15 1.64 -15.76
CA ILE A 113 17.41 0.86 -14.77
C ILE A 113 17.29 1.67 -13.49
N LYS A 114 16.06 1.78 -13.00
CA LYS A 114 15.75 2.34 -11.69
C LYS A 114 15.08 1.26 -10.86
N TYR A 115 15.74 0.89 -9.78
CA TYR A 115 15.21 0.04 -8.72
C TYR A 115 14.88 0.92 -7.52
N ALA A 116 13.77 0.65 -6.84
CA ALA A 116 13.45 1.18 -5.53
C ALA A 116 13.05 0.05 -4.58
N VAL A 117 13.51 0.12 -3.33
CA VAL A 117 13.17 -0.79 -2.24
C VAL A 117 12.73 0.09 -1.07
N ASN A 118 11.57 -0.20 -0.50
CA ASN A 118 11.01 0.59 0.59
C ASN A 118 11.74 0.32 1.92
N ALA A 119 11.40 1.08 2.96
CA ALA A 119 11.99 0.92 4.31
C ALA A 119 11.74 -0.46 4.94
N LYS A 120 10.77 -1.23 4.44
CA LYS A 120 10.49 -2.62 4.89
C LYS A 120 11.42 -3.64 4.21
N GLY A 121 12.24 -3.25 3.24
CA GLY A 121 13.06 -4.16 2.43
C GLY A 121 12.29 -4.84 1.29
N LEU A 122 11.10 -4.33 0.94
CA LEU A 122 10.26 -4.82 -0.14
C LEU A 122 10.52 -4.02 -1.42
N LEU A 123 10.50 -4.70 -2.56
CA LEU A 123 10.66 -4.07 -3.87
C LEU A 123 9.47 -3.15 -4.18
N GLU A 124 9.72 -1.93 -4.62
CA GLU A 124 8.70 -0.90 -4.85
C GLU A 124 8.62 -0.46 -6.32
N THR A 125 9.74 -0.36 -7.03
CA THR A 125 9.70 0.00 -8.46
C THR A 125 10.84 -0.68 -9.19
N VAL A 126 10.53 -1.24 -10.37
CA VAL A 126 11.53 -1.65 -11.35
C VAL A 126 11.15 -1.10 -12.71
N ASN A 127 11.75 0.04 -13.05
CA ASN A 127 11.62 0.65 -14.37
C ASN A 127 12.89 0.34 -15.17
N VAL A 128 12.73 -0.36 -16.29
CA VAL A 128 13.82 -0.77 -17.17
C VAL A 128 13.54 -0.25 -18.58
N VAL A 129 14.28 0.78 -18.97
CA VAL A 129 14.33 1.27 -20.36
C VAL A 129 15.55 0.64 -21.01
N THR A 130 15.35 -0.19 -22.04
CA THR A 130 16.45 -0.74 -22.84
C THR A 130 16.40 -0.12 -24.23
N GLU A 131 17.47 0.56 -24.61
CA GLU A 131 17.60 1.26 -25.88
C GLU A 131 18.83 0.73 -26.63
N ASP A 132 18.68 0.50 -27.93
CA ASP A 132 19.77 -0.02 -28.76
C ASP A 132 20.83 1.06 -28.96
N LYS A 133 22.06 0.79 -28.52
CA LYS A 133 23.15 1.77 -28.55
C LYS A 133 23.82 1.89 -29.91
N THR A 134 23.47 1.05 -30.89
CA THR A 134 24.19 0.98 -32.17
C THR A 134 24.18 2.33 -32.92
N ALA A 135 23.09 3.10 -32.81
CA ALA A 135 23.06 4.49 -33.31
C ALA A 135 23.76 5.47 -32.34
N ALA A 136 23.45 5.41 -31.05
CA ALA A 136 23.90 6.39 -30.07
C ALA A 136 25.40 6.32 -29.70
N ILE A 137 26.09 5.18 -29.88
CA ILE A 137 27.56 5.10 -29.67
C ILE A 137 28.32 5.97 -30.69
N VAL A 138 27.76 6.16 -31.89
CA VAL A 138 28.32 7.06 -32.92
C VAL A 138 28.19 8.53 -32.48
N GLU A 139 27.16 8.84 -31.70
CA GLU A 139 26.75 10.21 -31.33
C GLU A 139 27.29 10.64 -29.95
N ALA A 140 27.36 9.72 -28.99
CA ALA A 140 27.78 9.95 -27.61
C ALA A 140 29.30 10.14 -27.42
N ILE A 141 30.10 10.02 -28.48
CA ILE A 141 31.49 10.52 -28.50
C ILE A 141 31.51 12.07 -28.41
N ALA A 142 30.42 12.75 -28.81
CA ALA A 142 30.45 14.19 -29.03
C ALA A 142 30.23 15.06 -27.78
N GLN A 143 29.48 14.62 -26.76
CA GLN A 143 28.91 15.53 -25.74
C GLN A 143 28.70 14.84 -24.36
N GLY A 144 29.02 15.50 -23.24
CA GLY A 144 28.81 14.92 -21.89
C GLY A 144 28.87 15.91 -20.71
N SER A 145 28.24 15.49 -19.58
CA SER A 145 28.21 16.11 -18.21
C SER A 145 27.48 17.48 -18.06
N GLU A 146 26.90 17.93 -16.93
CA GLU A 146 26.85 17.52 -15.49
C GLU A 146 25.38 17.61 -14.92
N VAL A 147 24.84 16.89 -13.91
CA VAL A 147 24.99 16.71 -12.42
C VAL A 147 24.41 17.83 -11.48
N ILE A 148 23.75 17.40 -10.37
CA ILE A 148 23.60 18.02 -8.99
C ILE A 148 22.15 18.31 -8.45
N LEU A 149 21.96 18.06 -7.13
CA LEU A 149 20.80 18.24 -6.21
C LEU A 149 21.34 18.86 -4.88
N PRO A 150 20.58 19.54 -3.94
CA PRO A 150 19.74 18.82 -2.93
C PRO A 150 18.69 19.60 -2.03
N LEU A 151 17.91 18.85 -1.22
CA LEU A 151 17.57 18.98 0.24
C LEU A 151 16.66 20.05 0.96
N SER A 152 16.05 19.54 2.06
CA SER A 152 15.64 20.12 3.40
C SER A 152 14.36 20.99 3.56
N ASP A 153 13.70 21.18 4.74
CA ASP A 153 13.49 20.39 6.00
C ASP A 153 12.43 21.05 6.94
N ALA A 154 11.93 20.31 7.96
CA ALA A 154 11.30 20.76 9.25
C ALA A 154 9.85 21.37 9.22
N ASP A 155 9.01 21.44 10.29
CA ASP A 155 9.06 21.02 11.72
C ASP A 155 7.67 21.10 12.46
N LYS A 156 7.50 20.49 13.67
CA LYS A 156 6.54 20.80 14.80
C LYS A 156 4.99 20.64 14.65
N LYS A 157 4.13 20.51 15.70
CA LYS A 157 4.17 19.94 17.10
C LYS A 157 2.74 19.89 17.76
N ASN A 158 2.55 19.05 18.80
CA ASN A 158 1.33 18.63 19.57
C ASN A 158 0.50 19.69 20.37
N TRP A 159 -0.76 19.35 20.76
CA TRP A 159 -1.27 19.26 22.18
C TRP A 159 -2.67 18.57 22.30
N ALA A 160 -3.07 18.09 23.49
CA ALA A 160 -4.31 17.32 23.82
C ALA A 160 -5.15 17.89 25.02
N GLY A 161 -6.31 17.33 25.37
CA GLY A 161 -7.02 17.67 26.63
C GLY A 161 -8.40 17.02 26.83
N ASP A 162 -8.70 16.59 28.06
CA ASP A 162 -9.86 15.73 28.44
C ASP A 162 -10.36 16.10 29.86
N GLN A 163 -11.66 15.93 30.22
CA GLN A 163 -12.21 16.08 31.60
C GLN A 163 -13.59 15.34 31.81
N PRO A 164 -14.04 15.06 33.07
CA PRO A 164 -14.92 13.91 33.45
C PRO A 164 -16.32 14.31 34.02
N ILE A 165 -17.23 13.46 34.57
CA ILE A 165 -17.25 12.84 35.93
C ILE A 165 -18.56 12.00 36.18
N LEU A 166 -18.42 10.86 36.90
CA LEU A 166 -19.28 10.11 37.89
C LEU A 166 -20.85 10.21 37.96
N ALA A 167 -21.62 9.33 38.64
CA ALA A 167 -21.58 7.88 38.95
C ALA A 167 -22.84 7.46 39.78
N GLY A 168 -23.22 6.17 39.79
CA GLY A 168 -24.24 5.63 40.72
C GLY A 168 -24.66 4.16 40.57
N SER A 169 -23.76 3.20 40.84
CA SER A 169 -23.83 1.77 40.42
C SER A 169 -24.35 1.58 39.00
N PHE A 170 -23.44 1.83 38.08
CA PHE A 170 -23.65 1.84 36.66
C PHE A 170 -23.09 0.53 36.10
N VAL A 171 -23.79 -0.06 35.14
CA VAL A 171 -23.13 -1.00 34.24
C VAL A 171 -22.25 -0.15 33.34
N LYS A 172 -20.94 -0.17 33.56
CA LYS A 172 -20.02 0.50 32.63
C LYS A 172 -19.84 -0.46 31.47
N ILE A 173 -20.42 -0.12 30.32
CA ILE A 173 -19.98 -0.71 29.07
C ILE A 173 -18.61 -0.12 28.80
N LYS A 174 -17.57 -0.95 28.91
CA LYS A 174 -16.21 -0.61 28.50
C LYS A 174 -15.95 -1.26 27.15
N ASP A 175 -15.43 -0.47 26.22
CA ASP A 175 -14.88 -1.00 24.99
C ASP A 175 -13.40 -1.30 25.24
N PHE A 176 -13.03 -2.58 25.12
CA PHE A 176 -11.64 -3.03 25.16
C PHE A 176 -11.17 -3.24 23.73
N THR A 177 -10.08 -2.59 23.35
CA THR A 177 -9.46 -2.72 22.04
C THR A 177 -8.07 -3.32 22.15
N ASP A 178 -7.75 -4.24 21.24
CA ASP A 178 -6.41 -4.80 21.09
C ASP A 178 -6.13 -5.07 19.60
N THR A 179 -4.85 -5.16 19.24
CA THR A 179 -4.40 -5.40 17.87
C THR A 179 -3.53 -6.64 17.81
N ILE A 180 -4.12 -7.76 17.42
CA ILE A 180 -3.44 -9.05 17.39
C ILE A 180 -2.88 -9.26 15.98
N ALA A 181 -1.56 -9.14 15.86
CA ALA A 181 -0.83 -9.31 14.60
C ALA A 181 -0.43 -10.78 14.38
N ILE A 182 -0.88 -11.39 13.29
CA ILE A 182 -0.59 -12.80 12.97
C ILE A 182 -0.03 -12.93 11.56
N LYS A 183 1.13 -13.58 11.40
CA LYS A 183 1.68 -13.85 10.07
C LYS A 183 0.80 -14.87 9.34
N VAL A 184 0.49 -14.60 8.07
CA VAL A 184 -0.30 -15.52 7.23
C VAL A 184 0.33 -16.92 7.12
N SER A 185 1.65 -17.04 7.23
CA SER A 185 2.33 -18.34 7.28
C SER A 185 1.93 -19.20 8.50
N GLU A 186 1.60 -18.59 9.64
CA GLU A 186 1.11 -19.28 10.84
C GLU A 186 -0.34 -19.74 10.70
N LEU A 187 -1.16 -19.00 9.95
CA LEU A 187 -2.55 -19.37 9.62
C LEU A 187 -2.66 -20.62 8.72
N SER A 188 -1.54 -21.20 8.28
CA SER A 188 -1.52 -22.53 7.66
C SER A 188 -1.74 -23.68 8.65
N GLN A 189 -1.65 -23.42 9.97
CA GLN A 189 -1.81 -24.41 11.06
C GLN A 189 -3.21 -24.39 11.69
N VAL A 190 -4.21 -23.88 10.96
CA VAL A 190 -5.60 -23.67 11.40
C VAL A 190 -6.30 -24.95 11.89
N PRO A 191 -7.19 -24.85 12.92
CA PRO A 191 -7.56 -23.64 13.66
C PRO A 191 -6.48 -23.18 14.65
N LYS A 192 -6.25 -21.87 14.73
CA LYS A 192 -5.38 -21.24 15.73
C LYS A 192 -6.27 -20.60 16.79
N GLU A 193 -6.20 -21.11 18.02
CA GLU A 193 -6.81 -20.47 19.18
C GLU A 193 -5.99 -19.26 19.59
N VAL A 194 -6.67 -18.15 19.89
CA VAL A 194 -6.08 -16.92 20.41
C VAL A 194 -6.66 -16.68 21.80
N HIS A 195 -5.80 -16.73 22.81
CA HIS A 195 -6.17 -16.40 24.18
C HIS A 195 -6.04 -14.89 24.39
N TRP A 196 -7.14 -14.24 24.76
CA TRP A 196 -7.19 -12.80 25.02
C TRP A 196 -7.80 -12.56 26.40
N ASN A 197 -6.96 -12.16 27.35
CA ASN A 197 -7.36 -11.97 28.75
C ASN A 197 -7.60 -10.48 29.00
N LEU A 198 -8.87 -10.08 29.09
CA LEU A 198 -9.27 -8.72 29.40
C LEU A 198 -9.04 -8.44 30.89
N VAL A 199 -8.09 -7.56 31.19
CA VAL A 199 -7.79 -7.12 32.56
C VAL A 199 -8.77 -6.02 32.94
N LEU A 200 -9.71 -6.35 33.84
CA LEU A 200 -10.72 -5.44 34.34
C LEU A 200 -10.22 -4.76 35.62
N GLU A 201 -9.63 -3.58 35.47
CA GLU A 201 -9.24 -2.75 36.61
C GLU A 201 -10.48 -2.20 37.35
N ASN A 202 -10.41 -2.25 38.67
CA ASN A 202 -11.44 -1.70 39.53
C ASN A 202 -11.27 -0.19 39.71
N GLU A 203 -11.89 0.58 38.80
CA GLU A 203 -11.93 2.06 38.83
C GLU A 203 -12.41 2.65 40.17
N VAL A 204 -13.19 1.90 40.94
CA VAL A 204 -13.85 2.40 42.16
C VAL A 204 -13.07 2.03 43.42
N LYS A 205 -12.23 0.98 43.37
CA LYS A 205 -11.23 0.67 44.39
C LYS A 205 -9.93 0.17 43.74
N PRO A 206 -9.00 1.06 43.37
CA PRO A 206 -7.76 0.72 42.65
C PRO A 206 -6.84 -0.28 43.38
N GLU A 207 -6.97 -0.39 44.70
CA GLU A 207 -6.23 -1.37 45.53
C GLU A 207 -6.75 -2.81 45.40
N ALA A 208 -7.93 -3.02 44.81
CA ALA A 208 -8.47 -4.36 44.60
C ALA A 208 -7.74 -5.04 43.43
N LEU A 209 -7.45 -6.34 43.59
CA LEU A 209 -6.86 -7.14 42.51
C LEU A 209 -7.74 -7.06 41.25
N PRO A 210 -7.14 -6.84 40.06
CA PRO A 210 -7.90 -6.78 38.81
C PRO A 210 -8.49 -8.16 38.50
N ALA A 211 -9.71 -8.18 37.95
CA ALA A 211 -10.33 -9.40 37.48
C ALA A 211 -9.93 -9.67 36.02
N THR A 212 -9.70 -10.92 35.66
CA THR A 212 -9.43 -11.33 34.27
C THR A 212 -10.66 -11.97 33.65
N LEU A 213 -11.10 -11.47 32.49
CA LEU A 213 -12.18 -12.06 31.71
C LEU A 213 -11.61 -12.61 30.40
N ALA A 214 -11.80 -13.89 30.11
CA ALA A 214 -11.37 -14.51 28.86
C ALA A 214 -12.31 -14.10 27.71
N ALA A 215 -11.73 -13.53 26.66
CA ALA A 215 -12.37 -13.17 25.40
C ALA A 215 -11.66 -13.93 24.25
N ASN A 216 -11.46 -15.23 24.46
CA ASN A 216 -10.71 -16.10 23.54
C ASN A 216 -11.49 -16.29 22.23
N PHE A 217 -10.78 -16.44 21.12
CA PHE A 217 -11.41 -16.72 19.84
C PHE A 217 -10.58 -17.65 18.95
N ASN A 218 -11.27 -18.45 18.14
CA ASN A 218 -10.66 -19.31 17.14
C ASN A 218 -10.60 -18.59 15.79
N ILE A 219 -9.44 -18.64 15.15
CA ILE A 219 -9.25 -18.17 13.77
C ILE A 219 -9.12 -19.38 12.86
N SER A 220 -9.93 -19.42 11.80
CA SER A 220 -9.81 -20.38 10.71
C SER A 220 -9.83 -19.70 9.33
N SER A 221 -9.31 -20.40 8.33
CA SER A 221 -9.41 -19.99 6.94
C SER A 221 -9.52 -21.21 6.02
N ASP A 222 -10.63 -21.28 5.29
CA ASP A 222 -11.01 -22.43 4.47
C ASP A 222 -10.07 -22.66 3.27
N ASN A 223 -9.35 -21.61 2.85
CA ASN A 223 -8.51 -21.58 1.65
C ASN A 223 -6.99 -21.62 1.93
N LEU A 224 -6.59 -21.65 3.21
CA LEU A 224 -5.19 -21.69 3.67
C LEU A 224 -4.70 -23.11 3.99
N SER A 225 -5.60 -24.02 4.39
CA SER A 225 -5.29 -25.43 4.71
C SER A 225 -4.70 -26.23 3.54
N LYS A 226 -4.88 -25.75 2.31
CA LYS A 226 -4.32 -26.32 1.07
C LYS A 226 -2.98 -25.70 0.64
N LEU A 227 -2.49 -24.68 1.32
CA LEU A 227 -1.14 -24.20 1.06
C LEU A 227 -0.17 -25.31 1.48
N PRO A 228 0.88 -25.59 0.69
CA PRO A 228 1.94 -26.47 1.16
C PRO A 228 2.45 -25.88 2.47
N ARG A 229 2.46 -26.69 3.55
CA ARG A 229 3.12 -26.30 4.81
C ARG A 229 4.48 -25.73 4.44
N ALA A 230 4.94 -24.71 5.18
CA ALA A 230 6.29 -24.19 5.02
C ALA A 230 7.31 -25.26 5.45
N VAL A 231 7.54 -26.23 4.56
CA VAL A 231 8.64 -27.19 4.65
C VAL A 231 9.89 -26.34 4.71
N SER A 232 10.79 -26.64 5.65
CA SER A 232 12.02 -25.87 5.91
C SER A 232 13.02 -25.86 4.74
N ARG A 233 12.61 -26.39 3.59
CA ARG A 233 13.15 -26.13 2.25
C ARG A 233 11.96 -25.78 1.35
N PRO A 234 11.97 -24.62 0.66
CA PRO A 234 10.93 -24.24 -0.30
C PRO A 234 10.90 -25.26 -1.44
N GLY A 235 10.03 -26.26 -1.30
CA GLY A 235 9.71 -27.21 -2.35
C GLY A 235 8.95 -26.48 -3.44
N ILE A 236 9.68 -25.98 -4.44
CA ILE A 236 9.10 -25.26 -5.58
C ILE A 236 8.01 -26.15 -6.19
N ASP A 237 6.77 -25.67 -6.11
CA ASP A 237 5.59 -26.42 -6.54
C ASP A 237 5.78 -26.99 -7.95
N THR A 238 5.48 -28.28 -8.12
CA THR A 238 6.21 -29.16 -9.04
C THR A 238 6.12 -28.74 -10.50
N THR A 239 5.11 -27.96 -10.89
CA THR A 239 4.96 -27.41 -12.24
C THR A 239 6.00 -26.33 -12.57
N ILE A 240 6.35 -25.44 -11.62
CA ILE A 240 7.46 -24.47 -11.77
C ILE A 240 8.77 -25.11 -11.30
N GLY A 241 8.71 -26.00 -10.31
CA GLY A 241 9.84 -26.78 -9.83
C GLY A 241 10.51 -27.59 -10.95
N TYR A 242 9.74 -28.18 -11.87
CA TYR A 242 10.32 -28.94 -12.98
C TYR A 242 11.12 -28.08 -13.96
N LEU A 243 10.80 -26.79 -14.09
CA LEU A 243 11.54 -25.85 -14.94
C LEU A 243 12.82 -25.32 -14.27
N LEU A 244 12.87 -25.28 -12.93
CA LEU A 244 14.01 -24.78 -12.16
C LEU A 244 14.98 -25.87 -11.66
N THR A 245 14.52 -27.11 -11.49
CA THR A 245 15.33 -28.19 -10.86
C THR A 245 16.15 -29.03 -11.84
N LYS A 246 15.84 -29.02 -13.14
CA LYS A 246 16.33 -30.06 -14.08
C LYS A 246 17.57 -29.72 -14.93
N ARG A 247 18.40 -28.72 -14.57
CA ARG A 247 19.62 -28.47 -15.40
C ARG A 247 20.92 -27.94 -14.79
N ASP A 248 20.95 -27.37 -13.59
CA ASP A 248 22.24 -27.07 -12.93
C ASP A 248 22.03 -26.88 -11.42
N SER A 249 22.61 -27.76 -10.61
CA SER A 249 22.67 -27.58 -9.14
C SER A 249 23.48 -26.33 -8.73
N ASN A 250 24.25 -25.78 -9.67
CA ASN A 250 25.22 -24.70 -9.43
C ASN A 250 24.71 -23.29 -9.81
N ARG A 251 23.49 -23.14 -10.37
CA ARG A 251 22.95 -21.82 -10.79
C ARG A 251 21.43 -21.67 -10.58
N ARG A 252 21.04 -21.25 -9.37
CA ARG A 252 19.68 -20.78 -9.05
C ARG A 252 19.42 -19.34 -9.53
N GLU A 253 19.72 -19.07 -10.80
CA GLU A 253 19.45 -17.77 -11.44
C GLU A 253 18.10 -17.80 -12.17
N VAL A 254 17.18 -16.92 -11.81
CA VAL A 254 15.89 -16.75 -12.47
C VAL A 254 15.92 -15.55 -13.41
N LYS A 255 15.51 -15.73 -14.67
CA LYS A 255 15.53 -14.70 -15.73
C LYS A 255 14.34 -13.74 -15.63
N GLY A 256 14.32 -12.92 -14.60
CA GLY A 256 13.28 -11.94 -14.32
C GLY A 256 13.30 -11.49 -12.87
N ILE A 257 12.26 -10.77 -12.43
CA ILE A 257 11.99 -10.47 -11.02
C ILE A 257 11.15 -11.62 -10.43
N LEU A 258 11.48 -12.10 -9.24
CA LEU A 258 10.63 -12.98 -8.44
C LEU A 258 9.72 -12.17 -7.49
N THR A 259 8.46 -12.56 -7.39
CA THR A 259 7.45 -11.93 -6.54
C THR A 259 6.34 -12.92 -6.21
N ARG A 260 5.54 -12.64 -5.17
CA ARG A 260 4.31 -13.39 -4.88
C ARG A 260 3.10 -12.71 -5.54
N PRO A 261 2.11 -13.49 -6.02
CA PRO A 261 0.83 -12.94 -6.45
C PRO A 261 -0.07 -12.63 -5.25
N LEU A 262 -1.08 -11.78 -5.44
CA LEU A 262 -2.17 -11.64 -4.49
C LEU A 262 -3.15 -12.81 -4.60
N LYS A 263 -3.72 -13.19 -3.46
CA LYS A 263 -4.77 -14.19 -3.32
C LYS A 263 -5.80 -13.71 -2.31
N ASN A 264 -7.08 -13.79 -2.68
CA ASN A 264 -8.16 -13.53 -1.74
C ASN A 264 -8.39 -14.78 -0.89
N ILE A 265 -8.46 -14.60 0.43
CA ILE A 265 -8.81 -15.64 1.40
C ILE A 265 -10.06 -15.25 2.16
N THR A 266 -10.77 -16.26 2.63
CA THR A 266 -11.85 -16.13 3.61
C THR A 266 -11.25 -16.38 4.98
N VAL A 267 -11.33 -15.41 5.88
CA VAL A 267 -10.97 -15.56 7.30
C VAL A 267 -12.28 -15.65 8.08
N LYS A 268 -12.41 -16.70 8.88
CA LYS A 268 -13.54 -16.90 9.80
C LYS A 268 -13.00 -16.80 11.23
N ILE A 269 -13.57 -15.89 12.00
CA ILE A 269 -13.29 -15.71 13.42
C ILE A 269 -14.50 -16.18 14.20
N SER A 270 -14.29 -17.12 15.12
CA SER A 270 -15.35 -17.74 15.92
C SER A 270 -15.01 -17.58 17.40
N PRO A 271 -15.67 -16.65 18.11
CA PRO A 271 -15.50 -16.45 19.56
C PRO A 271 -15.72 -17.72 20.37
N ILE A 272 -14.91 -17.90 21.41
CA ILE A 272 -14.96 -19.01 22.36
C ILE A 272 -15.51 -18.44 23.67
N SER A 273 -16.81 -18.14 23.68
CA SER A 273 -17.48 -17.63 24.88
C SER A 273 -18.13 -18.77 25.66
N GLU A 274 -17.78 -18.89 26.94
CA GLU A 274 -18.43 -19.83 27.88
C GLU A 274 -19.89 -19.41 28.20
N SER A 275 -20.23 -18.13 27.99
CA SER A 275 -21.53 -17.58 28.35
C SER A 275 -22.53 -17.60 27.20
N LYS A 276 -23.32 -18.67 27.11
CA LYS A 276 -24.47 -18.88 26.19
C LYS A 276 -24.15 -18.64 24.69
N PRO A 277 -23.86 -19.69 23.90
CA PRO A 277 -23.34 -19.56 22.53
C PRO A 277 -24.29 -18.89 21.51
N ASP A 278 -25.59 -18.81 21.80
CA ASP A 278 -26.62 -18.39 20.83
C ASP A 278 -26.56 -16.92 20.39
N GLN A 279 -25.72 -16.06 21.00
CA GLN A 279 -25.71 -14.61 20.72
C GLN A 279 -24.45 -14.08 20.00
N ILE A 280 -23.34 -14.83 19.96
CA ILE A 280 -22.10 -14.36 19.34
C ILE A 280 -21.87 -15.06 18.01
N GLN A 281 -22.24 -14.40 16.92
CA GLN A 281 -22.11 -14.95 15.57
C GLN A 281 -20.64 -14.93 15.11
N SER A 282 -20.18 -16.01 14.49
CA SER A 282 -18.85 -16.06 13.88
C SER A 282 -18.73 -15.06 12.74
N GLN A 283 -17.76 -14.15 12.80
CA GLN A 283 -17.52 -13.19 11.73
C GLN A 283 -16.75 -13.85 10.58
N THR A 284 -17.26 -13.71 9.36
CA THR A 284 -16.57 -14.12 8.13
C THR A 284 -16.15 -12.86 7.37
N SER A 285 -14.94 -12.82 6.85
CA SER A 285 -14.41 -11.64 6.15
C SER A 285 -13.45 -12.04 5.04
N TYR A 286 -13.43 -11.25 3.97
CA TYR A 286 -12.59 -11.48 2.80
C TYR A 286 -11.36 -10.57 2.86
N VAL A 287 -10.17 -11.16 2.76
CA VAL A 287 -8.90 -10.44 2.89
C VAL A 287 -8.00 -10.81 1.72
N THR A 288 -7.38 -9.80 1.11
CA THR A 288 -6.38 -9.98 0.05
C THR A 288 -5.00 -10.08 0.67
N ILE A 289 -4.31 -11.19 0.44
CA ILE A 289 -2.98 -11.49 0.99
C ILE A 289 -1.96 -11.78 -0.12
N ALA A 290 -0.67 -11.65 0.17
CA ALA A 290 0.37 -12.24 -0.67
C ALA A 290 0.39 -13.77 -0.49
N ASP A 291 0.32 -14.54 -1.56
CA ASP A 291 0.32 -16.01 -1.48
C ASP A 291 1.72 -16.53 -1.13
N PRO A 292 1.96 -17.08 0.08
CA PRO A 292 3.29 -17.53 0.48
C PRO A 292 3.72 -18.80 -0.28
N GLY A 293 2.76 -19.59 -0.80
CA GLY A 293 3.00 -20.86 -1.49
C GLY A 293 3.29 -20.72 -2.98
N LYS A 294 3.17 -19.51 -3.56
CA LYS A 294 3.28 -19.31 -5.01
C LYS A 294 4.22 -18.17 -5.36
N LEU A 295 5.20 -18.47 -6.21
CA LEU A 295 6.08 -17.47 -6.83
C LEU A 295 5.71 -17.29 -8.31
N ILE A 296 5.77 -16.04 -8.79
CA ILE A 296 5.68 -15.71 -10.21
C ILE A 296 6.96 -15.00 -10.65
N VAL A 297 7.33 -15.18 -11.91
CA VAL A 297 8.48 -14.53 -12.54
C VAL A 297 7.98 -13.45 -13.50
N ILE A 298 8.43 -12.22 -13.33
CA ILE A 298 8.22 -11.16 -14.33
C ILE A 298 9.44 -11.12 -15.25
N PRO A 299 9.31 -11.55 -16.52
CA PRO A 299 10.44 -11.60 -17.44
C PRO A 299 10.79 -10.20 -17.95
N ILE A 300 11.97 -9.69 -17.58
CA ILE A 300 12.52 -8.46 -18.16
C ILE A 300 13.56 -8.84 -19.22
N LYS A 301 13.14 -8.77 -20.49
CA LYS A 301 13.92 -9.14 -21.67
C LYS A 301 14.27 -7.90 -22.49
N ARG A 302 15.41 -7.95 -23.20
CA ARG A 302 15.71 -7.03 -24.30
C ARG A 302 15.01 -7.49 -25.58
N THR A 303 14.82 -6.55 -26.49
CA THR A 303 14.63 -6.82 -27.92
C THR A 303 15.76 -6.09 -28.67
N ALA A 304 16.40 -6.71 -29.66
CA ALA A 304 17.34 -6.01 -30.54
C ALA A 304 16.62 -4.99 -31.44
N PHE A 305 17.32 -3.91 -31.81
CA PHE A 305 16.85 -2.87 -32.74
C PHE A 305 15.57 -2.12 -32.30
N VAL A 306 15.15 -2.24 -31.03
CA VAL A 306 13.94 -1.59 -30.51
C VAL A 306 14.17 -1.05 -29.12
N ARG A 307 13.81 0.22 -28.91
CA ARG A 307 13.68 0.81 -27.58
C ARG A 307 12.50 0.17 -26.85
N GLN A 308 12.75 -0.78 -25.97
CA GLN A 308 11.74 -1.42 -25.14
C GLN A 308 11.71 -0.78 -23.75
N THR A 309 10.53 -0.36 -23.30
CA THR A 309 10.33 0.17 -21.95
C THR A 309 9.46 -0.81 -21.17
N ASN A 310 10.02 -1.40 -20.12
CA ASN A 310 9.30 -2.27 -19.18
C ASN A 310 9.11 -1.49 -17.88
N ASN A 311 7.89 -1.01 -17.64
CA ASN A 311 7.52 -0.33 -16.41
C ASN A 311 6.78 -1.33 -15.52
N VAL A 312 7.46 -1.85 -14.51
CA VAL A 312 6.88 -2.77 -13.52
C VAL A 312 6.57 -1.96 -12.27
N THR A 313 5.30 -1.60 -12.11
CA THR A 313 4.80 -0.96 -10.89
C THR A 313 4.57 -2.03 -9.84
N ILE A 314 5.32 -1.93 -8.75
CA ILE A 314 5.21 -2.79 -7.58
C ILE A 314 4.74 -1.89 -6.43
N ALA A 315 4.08 -2.44 -5.42
CA ALA A 315 3.79 -1.76 -4.16
C ALA A 315 3.92 -2.79 -3.05
N ASP A 316 4.72 -2.47 -2.03
CA ASP A 316 5.06 -3.39 -0.95
C ASP A 316 5.41 -4.81 -1.42
N GLY A 317 6.29 -4.92 -2.42
CA GLY A 317 6.75 -6.21 -2.96
C GLY A 317 5.74 -6.95 -3.85
N VAL A 318 4.54 -6.41 -4.05
CA VAL A 318 3.46 -6.98 -4.86
C VAL A 318 3.29 -6.23 -6.18
N VAL A 319 3.11 -6.96 -7.28
CA VAL A 319 2.94 -6.37 -8.62
C VAL A 319 1.54 -5.78 -8.77
N LEU A 320 1.47 -4.47 -9.05
CA LEU A 320 0.22 -3.80 -9.41
C LEU A 320 0.01 -3.79 -10.93
N SER A 321 1.06 -3.50 -11.70
CA SER A 321 0.99 -3.52 -13.16
C SER A 321 2.35 -3.81 -13.81
N ASN A 322 2.32 -4.37 -15.02
CA ASN A 322 3.50 -4.58 -15.86
C ASN A 322 3.18 -4.07 -17.26
N SER A 323 3.64 -2.85 -17.58
CA SER A 323 3.45 -2.24 -18.90
C SER A 323 4.71 -2.41 -19.74
N ILE A 324 4.55 -3.04 -20.90
CA ILE A 324 5.64 -3.28 -21.85
C ILE A 324 5.35 -2.46 -23.12
N TYR A 325 6.02 -1.32 -23.26
CA TYR A 325 5.97 -0.54 -24.49
C TYR A 325 7.10 -0.97 -25.43
N LYS A 326 6.72 -1.32 -26.65
CA LYS A 326 7.62 -1.78 -27.71
C LYS A 326 7.15 -1.21 -29.06
N PRO A 327 7.79 -0.17 -29.60
CA PRO A 327 7.51 0.33 -30.94
C PRO A 327 7.94 -0.70 -32.01
N SER A 328 7.60 -0.43 -33.26
CA SER A 328 7.81 -1.33 -34.39
C SER A 328 9.29 -1.71 -34.57
N SER A 329 9.61 -3.01 -34.62
CA SER A 329 10.96 -3.48 -34.96
C SER A 329 11.35 -3.22 -36.42
N VAL A 330 10.36 -3.04 -37.29
CA VAL A 330 10.59 -2.69 -38.71
C VAL A 330 11.04 -1.23 -38.81
N GLU A 331 10.47 -0.34 -38.00
CA GLU A 331 10.86 1.07 -37.92
C GLU A 331 12.30 1.24 -37.44
N GLY A 332 12.67 0.53 -36.36
CA GLY A 332 14.05 0.47 -35.87
C GLY A 332 15.03 -0.03 -36.93
N PHE A 333 14.71 -1.13 -37.62
CA PHE A 333 15.58 -1.70 -38.66
C PHE A 333 15.75 -0.76 -39.88
N ILE A 334 14.67 -0.15 -40.36
CA ILE A 334 14.70 0.82 -41.48
C ILE A 334 15.48 2.09 -41.09
N SER A 335 15.43 2.49 -39.82
CA SER A 335 16.16 3.69 -39.34
C SER A 335 17.69 3.56 -39.41
N ILE A 336 18.25 2.34 -39.34
CA ILE A 336 19.71 2.15 -39.27
C ILE A 336 20.41 2.59 -40.58
N PRO A 337 20.06 2.09 -41.78
CA PRO A 337 20.64 2.59 -43.03
C PRO A 337 20.37 4.07 -43.26
N ILE A 338 19.16 4.55 -42.90
CA ILE A 338 18.77 5.96 -43.08
C ILE A 338 19.62 6.88 -42.20
N ASN A 339 19.87 6.52 -40.94
CA ASN A 339 20.67 7.31 -40.03
C ASN A 339 22.15 7.27 -40.42
N ILE A 340 22.69 6.12 -40.84
CA ILE A 340 24.06 6.03 -41.38
C ILE A 340 24.21 6.91 -42.63
N ALA A 341 23.27 6.84 -43.57
CA ALA A 341 23.27 7.68 -44.78
C ALA A 341 23.16 9.17 -44.43
N LYS A 342 22.27 9.54 -43.49
CA LYS A 342 22.18 10.91 -42.98
C LYS A 342 23.50 11.37 -42.35
N SER A 343 24.14 10.58 -41.50
CA SER A 343 25.42 10.94 -40.87
C SER A 343 26.53 11.18 -41.90
N ILE A 344 26.63 10.33 -42.93
CA ILE A 344 27.61 10.49 -44.02
C ILE A 344 27.33 11.75 -44.85
N VAL A 345 26.06 12.00 -45.19
CA VAL A 345 25.63 13.17 -45.98
C VAL A 345 25.60 14.47 -45.15
N SER A 346 25.53 14.39 -43.82
CA SER A 346 25.50 15.56 -42.94
C SER A 346 26.87 16.14 -42.64
N ILE A 347 27.97 15.38 -42.81
CA ILE A 347 29.33 15.88 -42.57
C ILE A 347 29.65 17.13 -43.43
N PRO A 348 29.33 17.20 -44.73
CA PRO A 348 29.41 18.44 -45.50
C PRO A 348 28.35 19.49 -45.11
N ALA A 349 27.14 19.06 -44.71
CA ALA A 349 26.01 19.95 -44.45
C ALA A 349 26.13 20.72 -43.12
N GLN A 350 26.76 20.14 -42.09
CA GLN A 350 26.94 20.76 -40.78
C GLN A 350 27.79 22.05 -40.86
N LEU A 351 28.74 22.13 -41.80
CA LEU A 351 29.50 23.35 -42.08
C LEU A 351 28.62 24.51 -42.60
N ILE A 352 27.47 24.19 -43.22
CA ILE A 352 26.52 25.15 -43.79
C ILE A 352 25.36 25.42 -42.83
N GLN A 353 24.91 24.39 -42.08
CA GLN A 353 23.80 24.47 -41.13
C GLN A 353 24.13 25.25 -39.86
N PHE A 354 25.41 25.39 -39.46
CA PHE A 354 25.81 26.21 -38.31
C PHE A 354 25.31 27.67 -38.39
N ARG A 355 25.07 28.20 -39.61
CA ARG A 355 24.44 29.52 -39.83
C ARG A 355 22.91 29.53 -39.81
N ILE A 356 22.27 28.39 -40.04
CA ILE A 356 20.80 28.25 -40.15
C ILE A 356 20.19 27.82 -38.80
N ASP A 357 20.90 26.98 -38.04
CA ASP A 357 20.43 26.44 -36.77
C ASP A 357 20.38 27.47 -35.65
N ASN A 358 21.20 28.53 -35.71
CA ASN A 358 21.05 29.69 -34.80
C ASN A 358 19.71 30.42 -35.00
N THR A 359 19.17 30.46 -36.22
CA THR A 359 17.88 31.10 -36.49
C THR A 359 16.70 30.20 -36.12
N LYS A 360 16.84 28.87 -36.29
CA LYS A 360 15.81 27.90 -35.86
C LYS A 360 15.80 27.66 -34.35
N ARG A 361 16.95 27.76 -33.67
CA ARG A 361 17.01 27.68 -32.19
C ARG A 361 16.15 28.75 -31.52
N SER A 362 16.09 29.96 -32.06
CA SER A 362 15.24 31.02 -31.52
C SER A 362 13.75 30.64 -31.57
N THR A 363 13.26 30.07 -32.68
CA THR A 363 11.84 29.70 -32.80
C THR A 363 11.48 28.42 -32.04
N THR A 364 12.40 27.47 -31.87
CA THR A 364 12.16 26.34 -30.95
C THR A 364 12.16 26.78 -29.50
N LEU A 365 13.08 27.66 -29.10
CA LEU A 365 13.15 28.21 -27.74
C LEU A 365 11.91 29.05 -27.38
N GLU A 366 11.39 29.85 -28.31
CA GLU A 366 10.14 30.59 -28.12
C GLU A 366 8.92 29.66 -27.97
N ASN A 367 8.84 28.60 -28.77
CA ASN A 367 7.75 27.61 -28.64
C ASN A 367 7.85 26.79 -27.34
N GLU A 368 9.06 26.42 -26.90
CA GLU A 368 9.28 25.77 -25.60
C GLU A 368 8.93 26.71 -24.45
N LYS A 369 9.31 27.98 -24.51
CA LYS A 369 8.92 29.01 -23.54
C LYS A 369 7.40 29.19 -23.48
N LEU A 370 6.73 29.27 -24.63
CA LEU A 370 5.27 29.37 -24.73
C LEU A 370 4.57 28.13 -24.10
N ASN A 371 5.10 26.93 -24.36
CA ASN A 371 4.54 25.70 -23.79
C ASN A 371 4.80 25.59 -22.28
N TYR A 372 5.97 26.03 -21.81
CA TYR A 372 6.27 26.14 -20.39
C TYR A 372 5.31 27.12 -19.68
N GLU A 373 5.13 28.32 -20.24
CA GLU A 373 4.21 29.34 -19.72
C GLU A 373 2.75 28.84 -19.68
N LYS A 374 2.29 28.15 -20.73
CA LYS A 374 0.98 27.46 -20.72
C LYS A 374 0.86 26.43 -19.61
N SER A 375 1.89 25.61 -19.40
CA SER A 375 1.89 24.60 -18.32
C SER A 375 1.87 25.23 -16.92
N LEU A 376 2.57 26.36 -16.75
CA LEU A 376 2.58 27.12 -15.50
C LEU A 376 1.19 27.70 -15.21
N LEU A 377 0.57 28.31 -16.22
CA LEU A 377 -0.80 28.85 -16.12
C LEU A 377 -1.83 27.74 -15.85
N GLN A 378 -1.71 26.59 -16.52
CA GLN A 378 -2.59 25.43 -16.29
C GLN A 378 -2.46 24.88 -14.86
N ASN A 379 -1.23 24.81 -14.32
CA ASN A 379 -0.99 24.43 -12.93
C ASN A 379 -1.60 25.45 -11.95
N GLN A 380 -1.48 26.76 -12.21
CA GLN A 380 -2.13 27.81 -11.42
C GLN A 380 -3.67 27.70 -11.45
N MET A 381 -4.26 27.45 -12.63
CA MET A 381 -5.71 27.22 -12.74
C MET A 381 -6.15 25.98 -11.95
N TYR A 382 -5.38 24.89 -12.00
CA TYR A 382 -5.67 23.68 -11.23
C TYR A 382 -5.60 23.91 -9.72
N THR A 383 -4.60 24.65 -9.22
CA THR A 383 -4.51 24.96 -7.77
C THR A 383 -5.64 25.88 -7.32
N LEU A 384 -6.02 26.88 -8.11
CA LEU A 384 -7.17 27.75 -7.84
C LEU A 384 -8.50 26.97 -7.84
N GLN A 385 -8.71 26.10 -8.82
CA GLN A 385 -9.92 25.27 -8.89
C GLN A 385 -10.02 24.32 -7.69
N LYS A 386 -8.90 23.73 -7.26
CA LYS A 386 -8.84 22.90 -6.05
C LYS A 386 -9.09 23.72 -4.78
N GLY A 387 -8.59 24.96 -4.71
CA GLY A 387 -8.89 25.90 -3.63
C GLY A 387 -10.39 26.16 -3.51
N LEU A 388 -11.04 26.57 -4.61
CA LEU A 388 -12.48 26.82 -4.66
C LEU A 388 -13.33 25.59 -4.25
N GLN A 389 -12.89 24.38 -4.62
CA GLN A 389 -13.53 23.14 -4.16
C GLN A 389 -13.41 22.95 -2.65
N MET A 390 -12.22 23.17 -2.07
CA MET A 390 -12.02 23.10 -0.62
C MET A 390 -12.84 24.15 0.14
N ASP A 391 -12.87 25.39 -0.36
CA ASP A 391 -13.67 26.48 0.23
C ASP A 391 -15.18 26.16 0.19
N SER A 392 -15.66 25.58 -0.92
CA SER A 392 -17.06 25.15 -1.03
C SER A 392 -17.42 24.05 -0.02
N LEU A 393 -16.50 23.10 0.20
CA LEU A 393 -16.68 22.00 1.16
C LEU A 393 -16.63 22.51 2.61
N GLN A 394 -15.73 23.46 2.92
CA GLN A 394 -15.72 24.13 4.23
C GLN A 394 -17.03 24.88 4.51
N LEU A 395 -17.58 25.55 3.49
CA LEU A 395 -18.84 26.28 3.61
C LEU A 395 -20.05 25.32 3.78
N GLU A 396 -20.01 24.12 3.21
CA GLU A 396 -21.01 23.08 3.48
C GLU A 396 -20.91 22.53 4.91
N ILE A 397 -19.69 22.30 5.43
CA ILE A 397 -19.47 21.91 6.83
C ILE A 397 -20.01 22.98 7.78
N GLN A 398 -19.65 24.25 7.58
CA GLN A 398 -20.16 25.36 8.40
C GLN A 398 -21.70 25.46 8.37
N LYS A 399 -22.33 25.22 7.22
CA LYS A 399 -23.80 25.15 7.11
C LYS A 399 -24.40 23.97 7.87
N ALA A 400 -23.72 22.82 7.91
CA ALA A 400 -24.14 21.67 8.70
C ALA A 400 -24.04 21.95 10.21
N ASP A 401 -22.96 22.59 10.65
CA ASP A 401 -22.76 23.00 12.04
C ASP A 401 -23.78 24.04 12.51
N ILE A 402 -24.10 25.04 11.70
CA ILE A 402 -25.14 26.02 12.02
C ILE A 402 -26.52 25.33 12.15
N ARG A 403 -26.81 24.33 11.30
CA ARG A 403 -28.06 23.55 11.40
C ARG A 403 -28.12 22.68 12.65
N SER A 404 -27.01 22.06 13.06
CA SER A 404 -26.96 21.24 14.28
C SER A 404 -27.11 22.11 15.53
N GLN A 405 -26.49 23.31 15.56
CA GLN A 405 -26.69 24.31 16.61
C GLN A 405 -28.15 24.78 16.69
N GLN A 406 -28.78 25.10 15.57
CA GLN A 406 -30.20 25.50 15.52
C GLN A 406 -31.14 24.39 16.05
N ALA A 407 -30.88 23.12 15.71
CA ALA A 407 -31.63 21.99 16.22
C ALA A 407 -31.46 21.81 17.74
N LEU A 408 -30.24 22.02 18.25
CA LEU A 408 -29.91 21.92 19.67
C LEU A 408 -30.55 23.06 20.50
N GLU A 409 -30.57 24.30 20.00
CA GLU A 409 -31.29 25.40 20.64
C GLU A 409 -32.81 25.19 20.63
N LYS A 410 -33.38 24.63 19.55
CA LYS A 410 -34.80 24.24 19.52
C LYS A 410 -35.11 23.19 20.61
N LEU A 411 -34.26 22.17 20.74
CA LEU A 411 -34.41 21.13 21.76
C LEU A 411 -34.32 21.71 23.18
N LYS A 412 -33.42 22.67 23.44
CA LYS A 412 -33.34 23.40 24.71
C LYS A 412 -34.63 24.17 25.01
N ALA A 413 -35.18 24.87 24.02
CA ALA A 413 -36.42 25.64 24.19
C ALA A 413 -37.64 24.72 24.47
N GLU A 414 -37.73 23.58 23.80
CA GLU A 414 -38.75 22.55 24.07
C GLU A 414 -38.59 21.95 25.48
N LEU A 415 -37.36 21.67 25.91
CA LEU A 415 -37.04 21.19 27.26
C LEU A 415 -37.42 22.23 28.34
N GLN A 416 -37.07 23.51 28.14
CA GLN A 416 -37.42 24.58 29.06
C GLN A 416 -38.95 24.79 29.16
N THR A 417 -39.67 24.65 28.04
CA THR A 417 -41.14 24.74 28.00
C THR A 417 -41.81 23.58 28.72
N SER A 418 -41.31 22.35 28.55
CA SER A 418 -41.84 21.19 29.29
C SER A 418 -41.55 21.28 30.80
N LEU A 419 -40.38 21.79 31.19
CA LEU A 419 -40.00 22.00 32.59
C LEU A 419 -40.89 23.06 33.27
N SER A 420 -41.16 24.20 32.62
CA SER A 420 -42.08 25.21 33.17
C SER A 420 -43.52 24.70 33.25
N THR A 421 -43.97 23.92 32.26
CA THR A 421 -45.29 23.27 32.28
C THR A 421 -45.42 22.30 33.46
N ALA A 422 -44.40 21.49 33.72
CA ALA A 422 -44.36 20.57 34.86
C ALA A 422 -44.38 21.32 36.22
N GLN A 423 -43.65 22.44 36.32
CA GLN A 423 -43.67 23.29 37.52
C GLN A 423 -45.06 23.91 37.77
N ILE A 424 -45.75 24.39 36.73
CA ILE A 424 -47.12 24.91 36.85
C ILE A 424 -48.08 23.82 37.32
N ALA A 425 -47.99 22.61 36.75
CA ALA A 425 -48.80 21.48 37.19
C ALA A 425 -48.54 21.10 38.66
N GLN A 426 -47.28 21.14 39.11
CA GLN A 426 -46.92 20.90 40.51
C GLN A 426 -47.48 21.98 41.46
N LEU A 427 -47.46 23.25 41.06
CA LEU A 427 -48.07 24.33 41.85
C LEU A 427 -49.60 24.19 41.92
N GLN A 428 -50.24 23.75 40.82
CA GLN A 428 -51.68 23.48 40.81
C GLN A 428 -52.07 22.33 41.74
N THR A 429 -51.30 21.21 41.76
CA THR A 429 -51.57 20.11 42.70
C THR A 429 -51.32 20.52 44.15
N GLN A 430 -50.33 21.39 44.41
CA GLN A 430 -50.10 21.96 45.74
C GLN A 430 -51.29 22.83 46.19
N HIS A 431 -51.80 23.72 45.34
CA HIS A 431 -52.99 24.53 45.64
C HIS A 431 -54.25 23.67 45.89
N GLN A 432 -54.42 22.57 45.16
CA GLN A 432 -55.51 21.60 45.41
C GLN A 432 -55.34 20.89 46.76
N LEU A 433 -54.11 20.51 47.13
CA LEU A 433 -53.83 19.90 48.42
C LEU A 433 -54.10 20.86 49.58
N ASP A 434 -53.73 22.13 49.45
CA ASP A 434 -53.92 23.13 50.50
C ASP A 434 -55.39 23.57 50.62
N SER A 435 -56.18 23.58 49.53
CA SER A 435 -57.63 23.77 49.62
C SER A 435 -58.34 22.58 50.27
N LEU A 436 -57.89 21.34 50.01
CA LEU A 436 -58.39 20.16 50.71
C LEU A 436 -58.08 20.20 52.21
N LYS A 437 -56.90 20.67 52.63
CA LYS A 437 -56.59 20.89 54.06
C LYS A 437 -57.55 21.87 54.70
N GLN A 438 -57.80 23.04 54.08
CA GLN A 438 -58.74 24.03 54.60
C GLN A 438 -60.16 23.45 54.78
N VAL A 439 -60.62 22.61 53.84
CA VAL A 439 -61.90 21.90 53.98
C VAL A 439 -61.87 20.92 55.17
N ILE A 440 -60.80 20.13 55.34
CA ILE A 440 -60.64 19.22 56.49
C ILE A 440 -60.64 20.01 57.81
N ASP A 441 -59.86 21.09 57.90
CA ASP A 441 -59.75 21.91 59.11
C ASP A 441 -61.13 22.49 59.51
N SER A 442 -61.89 23.03 58.53
CA SER A 442 -63.25 23.53 58.78
C SER A 442 -64.22 22.44 59.26
N LEU A 443 -64.14 21.22 58.73
CA LEU A 443 -64.94 20.08 59.19
C LEU A 443 -64.55 19.64 60.62
N THR A 444 -63.27 19.71 60.98
CA THR A 444 -62.82 19.43 62.36
C THR A 444 -63.21 20.51 63.36
N THR A 445 -63.60 21.71 62.91
CA THR A 445 -64.05 22.81 63.79
C THR A 445 -65.57 22.82 64.01
N GLN A 446 -66.33 21.98 63.28
CA GLN A 446 -67.79 21.86 63.40
C GLN A 446 -68.27 20.63 64.19
N ASN A 447 -67.36 19.74 64.61
CA ASN A 447 -67.61 18.63 65.52
C ASN A 447 -67.01 18.93 66.90
#